data_AF-M4W682-F1
#
_entry.id   AF-M4W682-F1
#
_cell.length_a   1.000
_cell.length_b   1.000
_cell.length_c   1.000
_cell.angle_alpha   90.00
_cell.angle_beta   90.00
_cell.angle_gamma   90.00
#
_symmetry.space_group_name_H-M   'P 1'
#
loop_
_entity.id
_entity.type
_entity.pdbx_description
1 polymer ?
#
loop_
_entity_poly.entity_id
_entity_poly.type
_entity_poly.pdbx_seq_one_letter_code
_entity_poly.pdbx_strand_id
1 'polypeptide(L)'
;VLVRNKKVGVVFRLIQLVVLVYVIGWVFVYEKGYQTSSSLISSVSVKLKGLAVTQLPGLGPQVWDVADYVFPAQGDNSFVVMTNFIATPKQAQGYCAEHPEGGTCADDSGCIPGKAERKAQGIRTGKCVAFNDTVQTCEIFGWCPVEVDDDIPRPALLREAENFTLFIKNSISFPR
;
A
#
# COMPACT_ATOMS: atom_id res chain seq x y z
N VAL A 1 -54.34 40.30 27.79
CA VAL A 1 -54.64 41.47 26.91
C VAL A 1 -54.80 40.96 25.49
N LEU A 2 -56.00 41.04 24.91
CA LEU A 2 -56.28 40.54 23.56
C LEU A 2 -56.09 41.69 22.55
N VAL A 3 -54.97 41.71 21.82
CA VAL A 3 -54.67 42.77 20.85
C VAL A 3 -55.35 42.44 19.52
N ARG A 4 -56.42 43.16 19.19
CA ARG A 4 -57.26 42.91 18.01
C ARG A 4 -56.84 43.79 16.83
N ASN A 5 -55.66 43.50 16.27
CA ASN A 5 -55.10 44.23 15.12
C ASN A 5 -54.89 43.30 13.91
N LYS A 6 -55.57 43.59 12.80
CA LYS A 6 -55.54 42.78 11.55
C LYS A 6 -54.13 42.68 10.95
N LYS A 7 -53.33 43.75 10.99
CA LYS A 7 -51.97 43.76 10.43
C LYS A 7 -51.05 42.81 11.21
N VAL A 8 -51.11 42.87 12.54
CA VAL A 8 -50.33 41.99 13.42
C VAL A 8 -50.75 40.53 13.24
N GLY A 9 -52.06 40.27 13.09
CA GLY A 9 -52.57 38.91 12.81
C GLY A 9 -52.09 38.33 11.49
N VAL A 10 -52.04 39.13 10.41
CA VAL A 10 -51.54 38.69 9.10
C VAL A 10 -50.04 38.39 9.16
N VAL A 11 -49.25 39.27 9.79
CA VAL A 11 -47.81 39.05 9.98
C VAL A 11 -47.55 37.76 10.76
N PHE A 12 -48.30 37.52 11.84
CA PHE A 12 -48.16 36.29 12.63
C PHE A 12 -48.51 35.03 11.82
N ARG A 13 -49.58 35.07 11.01
CA ARG A 13 -49.96 33.94 10.13
C ARG A 13 -48.95 33.68 9.02
N LEU A 14 -48.33 34.72 8.45
CA LEU A 14 -47.30 34.58 7.41
C LEU A 14 -46.01 33.97 7.98
N ILE A 15 -45.57 34.44 9.15
CA ILE A 15 -44.43 33.85 9.87
C ILE A 15 -44.73 32.37 10.19
N GLN A 16 -45.94 32.06 10.66
CA GLN A 16 -46.35 30.68 10.94
C GLN A 16 -46.27 29.79 9.70
N LEU A 17 -46.70 30.29 8.52
CA LEU A 17 -46.64 29.54 7.27
C LEU A 17 -45.19 29.31 6.82
N VAL A 18 -44.32 30.32 6.91
CA VAL A 18 -42.89 30.19 6.58
C VAL A 18 -42.20 29.15 7.46
N VAL A 19 -42.44 29.20 8.78
CA VAL A 19 -41.90 28.22 9.73
C VAL A 19 -42.42 26.81 9.41
N LEU A 20 -43.71 26.67 9.10
CA LEU A 20 -44.31 25.39 8.76
C LEU A 20 -43.71 24.80 7.47
N VAL A 21 -43.54 25.61 6.42
CA VAL A 21 -42.91 25.20 5.16
C VAL A 21 -41.45 24.80 5.39
N TYR A 22 -40.71 25.54 6.22
CA TYR A 22 -39.32 25.18 6.56
C TYR A 22 -39.26 23.85 7.32
N VAL A 23 -40.05 23.67 8.37
CA VAL A 23 -40.03 22.44 9.17
C VAL A 23 -40.46 21.24 8.32
N ILE A 24 -41.53 21.33 7.54
CA ILE A 24 -42.00 20.20 6.74
C ILE A 24 -41.10 19.97 5.53
N GLY A 25 -40.82 21.01 4.74
CA GLY A 25 -40.07 20.88 3.49
C GLY A 25 -38.59 20.64 3.70
N TRP A 26 -37.95 21.44 4.55
CA TRP A 26 -36.52 21.33 4.80
C TRP A 26 -36.22 20.24 5.84
N VAL A 27 -36.75 20.35 7.05
CA VAL A 27 -36.34 19.48 8.16
C VAL A 27 -36.86 18.04 7.99
N PHE A 28 -38.13 17.87 7.62
CA PHE A 28 -38.69 16.53 7.49
C PHE A 28 -38.44 15.92 6.11
N VAL A 29 -38.74 16.62 5.02
CA VAL A 29 -38.64 16.02 3.69
C VAL A 29 -37.20 15.97 3.18
N TYR A 30 -36.48 17.10 3.22
CA TYR A 30 -35.12 17.18 2.67
C TYR A 30 -34.08 16.51 3.57
N GLU A 31 -34.01 16.89 4.84
CA GLU A 31 -33.06 16.33 5.83
C GLU A 31 -33.49 14.96 6.37
N LYS A 32 -34.67 14.46 6.00
CA LYS A 32 -35.24 13.21 6.52
C LYS A 32 -35.25 13.15 8.05
N GLY A 33 -35.55 14.26 8.72
CA GLY A 33 -35.57 14.34 10.19
C GLY A 33 -36.60 13.42 10.88
N TYR A 34 -37.49 12.76 10.11
CA TYR A 34 -38.37 11.70 10.59
C TYR A 34 -37.68 10.33 10.68
N GLN A 35 -36.46 10.17 10.12
CA GLN A 35 -35.68 8.93 10.13
C GLN A 35 -34.59 9.00 11.20
N THR A 36 -34.33 7.87 11.87
CA THR A 36 -33.18 7.69 12.74
C THR A 36 -32.02 7.08 11.96
N SER A 37 -30.82 7.67 12.05
CA SER A 37 -29.62 7.14 11.40
C SER A 37 -28.86 6.20 12.32
N SER A 38 -28.36 5.10 11.74
CA SER A 38 -27.52 4.13 12.42
C SER A 38 -26.09 4.17 11.85
N SER A 39 -25.11 3.91 12.71
CA SER A 39 -23.72 3.77 12.29
C SER A 39 -23.55 2.47 11.51
N LEU A 40 -22.92 2.54 10.34
CA LEU A 40 -22.58 1.38 9.52
C LEU A 40 -21.35 0.67 10.09
N ILE A 41 -21.47 -0.64 10.35
CA ILE A 41 -20.31 -1.52 10.55
C ILE A 41 -20.10 -2.29 9.25
N SER A 42 -18.89 -2.19 8.70
CA SER A 42 -18.50 -2.84 7.44
C SER A 42 -17.35 -3.79 7.67
N SER A 43 -17.40 -4.96 7.04
CA SER A 43 -16.29 -5.92 6.98
C SER A 43 -16.09 -6.32 5.52
N VAL A 44 -14.87 -6.09 5.02
CA VAL A 44 -14.48 -6.45 3.65
C VAL A 44 -13.58 -7.67 3.71
N SER A 45 -13.85 -8.63 2.84
CA SER A 45 -13.01 -9.79 2.61
C SER A 45 -12.73 -9.94 1.13
N VAL A 46 -11.46 -10.12 0.78
CA VAL A 46 -11.02 -10.23 -0.60
C VAL A 46 -10.49 -11.64 -0.84
N LYS A 47 -10.89 -12.24 -1.94
CA LYS A 47 -10.36 -13.51 -2.42
C LYS A 47 -9.89 -13.36 -3.85
N LEU A 48 -8.60 -13.60 -4.06
CA LEU A 48 -7.99 -13.55 -5.38
C LEU A 48 -7.81 -14.97 -5.92
N LYS A 49 -7.99 -15.15 -7.23
CA LYS A 49 -7.65 -16.38 -7.93
C LYS A 49 -6.90 -16.07 -9.23
N GLY A 50 -5.78 -16.74 -9.42
CA GLY A 50 -4.92 -16.62 -10.58
C GLY A 50 -3.74 -17.56 -10.44
N LEU A 51 -3.11 -17.90 -11.56
CA LEU A 51 -1.85 -18.62 -11.61
C LEU A 51 -1.00 -17.93 -12.66
N ALA A 52 0.28 -17.78 -12.37
CA ALA A 52 1.26 -17.28 -13.33
C ALA A 52 2.43 -18.25 -13.41
N VAL A 53 3.06 -18.31 -14.57
CA VAL A 53 4.28 -19.11 -14.77
C VAL A 53 5.34 -18.18 -15.30
N THR A 54 6.52 -18.22 -14.68
CA THR A 54 7.69 -17.48 -15.12
C THR A 54 8.83 -18.44 -15.44
N GLN A 55 9.64 -18.08 -16.43
CA GLN A 55 10.85 -18.83 -16.80
C GLN A 55 12.03 -17.87 -16.68
N LEU A 56 12.70 -17.87 -15.53
CA LEU A 56 13.85 -17.00 -15.28
C LEU A 56 15.17 -17.76 -15.46
N PRO A 57 16.18 -17.15 -16.07
CA PRO A 57 17.54 -17.67 -16.04
C PRO A 57 18.01 -17.74 -14.57
N GLY A 58 18.41 -18.93 -14.11
CA GLY A 58 18.90 -19.17 -12.74
C GLY A 58 17.88 -19.75 -11.76
N LEU A 59 16.58 -19.44 -11.92
CA LEU A 59 15.50 -20.04 -11.09
C LEU A 59 14.74 -21.16 -11.82
N GLY A 60 14.77 -21.19 -13.15
CA GLY A 60 14.04 -22.18 -13.95
C GLY A 60 12.53 -21.88 -14.07
N PRO A 61 11.72 -22.85 -14.52
CA PRO A 61 10.27 -22.69 -14.59
C PRO A 61 9.68 -22.70 -13.17
N GLN A 62 8.99 -21.62 -12.80
CA GLN A 62 8.32 -21.49 -11.51
C GLN A 62 6.85 -21.10 -11.71
N VAL A 63 5.99 -21.75 -10.93
CA VAL A 63 4.57 -21.42 -10.83
C VAL A 63 4.38 -20.50 -9.63
N TRP A 64 3.61 -19.44 -9.81
CA TRP A 64 3.25 -18.47 -8.78
C TRP A 64 1.75 -18.59 -8.51
N ASP A 65 1.40 -18.82 -7.25
CA ASP A 65 0.02 -18.89 -6.80
C ASP A 65 -0.33 -17.73 -5.85
N VAL A 66 -1.60 -17.71 -5.42
CA VAL A 66 -2.15 -16.65 -4.56
C VAL A 66 -1.36 -16.48 -3.26
N ALA A 67 -0.74 -17.53 -2.72
CA ALA A 67 0.07 -17.44 -1.51
C ALA A 67 1.42 -16.74 -1.74
N ASP A 68 1.94 -16.78 -2.97
CA ASP A 68 3.24 -16.20 -3.31
C ASP A 68 3.14 -14.71 -3.69
N TYR A 69 2.10 -14.31 -4.42
CA TYR A 69 2.01 -12.97 -4.99
C TYR A 69 1.01 -12.03 -4.30
N VAL A 70 0.24 -12.49 -3.30
CA VAL A 70 -0.74 -11.65 -2.58
C VAL A 70 -0.33 -11.40 -1.14
N PHE A 71 -0.27 -10.12 -0.75
CA PHE A 71 0.09 -9.69 0.60
C PHE A 71 -0.87 -8.64 1.16
N PRO A 72 -1.32 -8.75 2.42
CA PRO A 72 -1.21 -9.91 3.31
C PRO A 72 -2.12 -11.07 2.85
N ALA A 73 -1.83 -12.30 3.31
CA ALA A 73 -2.50 -13.51 2.82
C ALA A 73 -4.03 -13.57 3.08
N GLN A 74 -4.54 -12.85 4.10
CA GLN A 74 -5.98 -12.70 4.39
C GLN A 74 -6.24 -11.70 5.53
N GLY A 75 -7.40 -11.04 5.50
CA GLY A 75 -8.01 -10.44 6.70
C GLY A 75 -7.84 -8.93 6.88
N ASP A 76 -7.29 -8.23 5.89
CA ASP A 76 -7.13 -6.78 5.95
C ASP A 76 -8.01 -6.05 4.94
N ASN A 77 -8.28 -4.77 5.19
CA ASN A 77 -9.10 -3.92 4.30
C ASN A 77 -8.38 -3.56 2.99
N SER A 78 -7.10 -3.93 2.85
CA SER A 78 -6.27 -3.72 1.68
C SER A 78 -5.52 -5.00 1.31
N PHE A 79 -5.12 -5.08 0.06
CA PHE A 79 -4.30 -6.18 -0.47
C PHE A 79 -3.34 -5.63 -1.52
N VAL A 80 -2.21 -6.30 -1.69
CA VAL A 80 -1.16 -6.00 -2.65
C VAL A 80 -0.97 -7.21 -3.55
N VAL A 81 -0.87 -6.99 -4.85
CA VAL A 81 -0.60 -8.03 -5.86
C VAL A 81 0.77 -7.74 -6.47
N MET A 82 1.68 -8.70 -6.36
CA MET A 82 2.99 -8.64 -7.00
C MET A 82 2.84 -8.76 -8.52
N THR A 83 3.41 -7.81 -9.26
CA THR A 83 3.40 -7.77 -10.74
C THR A 83 4.79 -7.92 -11.34
N ASN A 84 5.83 -7.55 -10.57
CA ASN A 84 7.22 -7.71 -10.94
C ASN A 84 8.05 -8.00 -9.68
N PHE A 85 9.19 -8.65 -9.85
CA PHE A 85 10.08 -8.96 -8.73
C PHE A 85 11.53 -9.07 -9.20
N ILE A 86 12.45 -8.88 -8.24
CA ILE A 86 13.86 -9.17 -8.37
C ILE A 86 14.18 -10.14 -7.23
N ALA A 87 14.85 -11.25 -7.55
CA ALA A 87 15.14 -12.31 -6.59
C ALA A 87 16.64 -12.58 -6.57
N THR A 88 17.23 -12.48 -5.38
CA THR A 88 18.64 -12.82 -5.11
C THR A 88 18.67 -14.14 -4.32
N PRO A 89 18.71 -15.31 -4.98
CA PRO A 89 18.65 -16.58 -4.29
C PRO A 89 19.92 -16.86 -3.49
N LYS A 90 19.80 -17.69 -2.45
CA LYS A 90 20.93 -18.19 -1.64
C LYS A 90 21.70 -17.10 -0.89
N GLN A 91 21.04 -16.00 -0.53
CA GLN A 91 21.62 -15.05 0.40
C GLN A 91 21.90 -15.71 1.76
N ALA A 92 23.10 -15.50 2.26
CA ALA A 92 23.54 -15.93 3.58
C ALA A 92 24.29 -14.78 4.26
N GLN A 93 24.31 -14.77 5.60
CA GLN A 93 25.09 -13.78 6.31
C GLN A 93 26.59 -14.00 6.06
N GLY A 94 27.29 -12.95 5.63
CA GLY A 94 28.70 -13.03 5.30
C GLY A 94 29.30 -11.68 5.00
N TYR A 95 30.49 -11.72 4.41
CA TYR A 95 31.23 -10.55 3.95
C TYR A 95 31.22 -10.51 2.43
N CYS A 96 30.78 -9.40 1.86
CA CYS A 96 30.77 -9.20 0.42
C CYS A 96 30.94 -7.71 0.07
N ALA A 97 31.27 -7.45 -1.19
CA ALA A 97 31.29 -6.11 -1.74
C ALA A 97 29.88 -5.49 -1.72
N GLU A 98 29.78 -4.25 -1.26
CA GLU A 98 28.56 -3.45 -1.30
C GLU A 98 28.15 -3.16 -2.74
N HIS A 99 26.85 -2.94 -3.01
CA HIS A 99 26.39 -2.57 -4.33
C HIS A 99 26.91 -1.16 -4.72
N PRO A 100 27.29 -0.88 -5.98
CA PRO A 100 27.89 0.40 -6.38
C PRO A 100 27.06 1.65 -6.07
N GLU A 101 25.73 1.57 -5.96
CA GLU A 101 24.90 2.71 -5.52
C GLU A 101 25.19 3.16 -4.07
N GLY A 102 25.72 2.27 -3.23
CA GLY A 102 26.19 2.60 -1.88
C GLY A 102 27.48 3.43 -1.86
N GLY A 103 28.15 3.55 -3.02
CA GLY A 103 29.36 4.31 -3.21
C GLY A 103 30.56 3.41 -3.56
N THR A 104 31.39 3.92 -4.48
CA THR A 104 32.65 3.28 -4.87
C THR A 104 33.80 3.75 -4.00
N CYS A 105 34.79 2.89 -3.79
CA CYS A 105 36.02 3.22 -3.08
C CYS A 105 37.24 3.02 -4.01
N ALA A 106 38.33 3.73 -3.73
CA ALA A 106 39.62 3.52 -4.40
C ALA A 106 40.63 2.83 -3.47
N ASP A 107 40.49 3.05 -2.16
CA ASP A 107 41.33 2.52 -1.11
C ASP A 107 40.52 2.29 0.18
N ASP A 108 41.12 1.57 1.13
CA ASP A 108 40.48 1.23 2.42
C ASP A 108 40.14 2.48 3.25
N SER A 109 40.82 3.61 3.03
CA SER A 109 40.57 4.86 3.78
C SER A 109 39.19 5.48 3.48
N GLY A 110 38.63 5.20 2.30
CA GLY A 110 37.29 5.62 1.91
C GLY A 110 36.17 4.85 2.62
N CYS A 111 36.47 3.71 3.25
CA CYS A 111 35.50 2.86 3.91
C CYS A 111 35.57 3.04 5.43
N ILE A 112 34.61 3.76 6.01
CA ILE A 112 34.58 3.98 7.47
C ILE A 112 33.89 2.78 8.14
N PRO A 113 34.54 2.08 9.10
CA PRO A 113 33.96 0.92 9.74
C PRO A 113 32.87 1.27 10.75
N GLY A 114 31.94 0.33 10.95
CA GLY A 114 31.09 0.28 12.15
C GLY A 114 29.78 1.08 12.12
N LYS A 115 29.40 1.68 10.98
CA LYS A 115 28.06 2.26 10.79
C LYS A 115 27.43 1.80 9.48
N ALA A 116 26.18 1.39 9.54
CA ALA A 116 25.33 1.24 8.36
C ALA A 116 24.89 2.63 7.89
N GLU A 117 25.22 2.98 6.65
CA GLU A 117 24.69 4.20 6.03
C GLU A 117 23.23 3.98 5.63
N ARG A 118 22.45 5.05 5.43
CA ARG A 118 21.00 4.94 5.14
C ARG A 118 20.67 4.11 3.89
N LYS A 119 21.60 4.03 2.95
CA LYS A 119 21.48 3.26 1.69
C LYS A 119 22.32 1.98 1.70
N ALA A 120 23.01 1.68 2.81
CA ALA A 120 23.89 0.53 2.85
C ALA A 120 23.10 -0.77 3.01
N GLN A 121 23.49 -1.79 2.27
CA GLN A 121 22.93 -3.15 2.39
C GLN A 121 23.53 -3.94 3.58
N GLY A 122 24.43 -3.32 4.37
CA GLY A 122 25.08 -3.92 5.53
C GLY A 122 25.96 -2.96 6.31
N ILE A 123 26.79 -3.50 7.20
CA ILE A 123 27.72 -2.71 8.03
C ILE A 123 29.12 -2.77 7.41
N ARG A 124 29.70 -1.62 7.08
CA ARG A 124 31.07 -1.55 6.51
C ARG A 124 32.11 -2.08 7.47
N THR A 125 33.02 -2.92 6.96
CA THR A 125 34.17 -3.47 7.70
C THR A 125 35.38 -2.54 7.66
N GLY A 126 35.41 -1.61 6.70
CA GLY A 126 36.50 -0.67 6.48
C GLY A 126 37.52 -1.11 5.42
N LYS A 127 37.22 -2.17 4.67
CA LYS A 127 38.03 -2.60 3.52
C LYS A 127 37.37 -2.20 2.21
N CYS A 128 38.18 -1.89 1.20
CA CYS A 128 37.76 -1.68 -0.18
C CYS A 128 38.02 -2.96 -0.98
N VAL A 129 36.97 -3.55 -1.55
CA VAL A 129 37.03 -4.83 -2.26
C VAL A 129 36.46 -4.68 -3.67
N ALA A 130 36.89 -5.54 -4.59
CA ALA A 130 36.35 -5.54 -5.95
C ALA A 130 34.91 -6.09 -5.95
N PHE A 131 33.97 -5.29 -6.44
CA PHE A 131 32.60 -5.74 -6.73
C PHE A 131 32.57 -6.48 -8.07
N ASN A 132 33.24 -5.90 -9.08
CA ASN A 132 33.45 -6.49 -10.39
C ASN A 132 34.85 -6.13 -10.91
N ASP A 133 35.25 -6.60 -12.09
CA ASP A 133 36.61 -6.40 -12.63
C ASP A 133 37.02 -4.91 -12.75
N THR A 134 36.05 -4.00 -12.85
CA THR A 134 36.29 -2.56 -13.07
C THR A 134 35.90 -1.66 -11.90
N VAL A 135 35.12 -2.15 -10.92
CA VAL A 135 34.54 -1.33 -9.86
C VAL A 135 34.85 -1.93 -8.49
N GLN A 136 35.34 -1.08 -7.59
CA GLN A 136 35.59 -1.42 -6.18
C GLN A 136 34.61 -0.69 -5.27
N THR A 137 34.11 -1.40 -4.26
CA THR A 137 33.15 -0.91 -3.27
C THR A 137 33.57 -1.38 -1.87
N CYS A 138 32.99 -0.77 -0.84
CA CYS A 138 33.33 -1.14 0.52
C CYS A 138 32.83 -2.57 0.84
N GLU A 139 33.64 -3.33 1.57
CA GLU A 139 33.22 -4.62 2.12
C GLU A 139 32.23 -4.36 3.26
N ILE A 140 31.10 -5.08 3.21
CA ILE A 140 30.06 -5.05 4.23
C ILE A 140 29.87 -6.41 4.86
N PHE A 141 29.48 -6.42 6.13
CA PHE A 141 28.88 -7.56 6.79
C PHE A 141 27.36 -7.45 6.70
N GLY A 142 26.72 -8.40 6.03
CA GLY A 142 25.29 -8.36 5.73
C GLY A 142 24.80 -9.63 5.04
N TRP A 143 23.66 -9.54 4.35
CA TRP A 143 23.15 -10.62 3.52
C TRP A 143 23.86 -10.61 2.17
N CYS A 144 24.62 -11.68 1.91
CA CYS A 144 25.50 -11.82 0.77
C CYS A 144 25.09 -13.01 -0.11
N PRO A 145 25.16 -12.90 -1.45
CA PRO A 145 25.51 -11.70 -2.21
C PRO A 145 24.45 -10.60 -2.07
N VAL A 146 24.86 -9.33 -2.15
CA VAL A 146 23.92 -8.20 -2.14
C VAL A 146 22.93 -8.28 -3.30
N GLU A 147 21.75 -7.68 -3.12
CA GLU A 147 20.82 -7.55 -4.23
C GLU A 147 21.40 -6.62 -5.32
N VAL A 148 21.11 -6.98 -6.58
CA VAL A 148 21.51 -6.19 -7.75
C VAL A 148 20.23 -5.85 -8.50
N ASP A 149 19.78 -4.61 -8.35
CA ASP A 149 18.53 -4.09 -8.90
C ASP A 149 18.72 -3.05 -10.01
N ASP A 150 19.94 -2.97 -10.58
CA ASP A 150 20.32 -2.10 -11.70
C ASP A 150 19.34 -2.20 -12.88
N ASP A 151 18.92 -3.43 -13.21
CA ASP A 151 18.07 -3.74 -14.35
C ASP A 151 16.75 -4.38 -13.90
N ILE A 152 15.73 -3.54 -13.73
CA ILE A 152 14.37 -4.01 -13.46
C ILE A 152 13.82 -4.73 -14.71
N PRO A 153 13.38 -6.00 -14.63
CA PRO A 153 12.88 -6.75 -15.77
C PRO A 153 11.74 -6.05 -16.51
N ARG A 154 11.89 -5.91 -17.84
CA ARG A 154 10.87 -5.35 -18.74
C ARG A 154 10.68 -6.30 -19.94
N PRO A 155 9.44 -6.74 -20.25
CA PRO A 155 8.20 -6.46 -19.54
C PRO A 155 8.16 -7.08 -18.13
N ALA A 156 7.20 -6.65 -17.31
CA ALA A 156 7.02 -7.18 -15.96
C ALA A 156 6.91 -8.72 -15.98
N LEU A 157 7.47 -9.41 -14.98
CA LEU A 157 7.53 -10.88 -15.00
C LEU A 157 6.15 -11.54 -14.85
N LEU A 158 5.29 -11.03 -13.96
CA LEU A 158 3.95 -11.57 -13.70
C LEU A 158 2.89 -10.88 -14.57
N ARG A 159 3.04 -10.94 -15.90
CA ARG A 159 2.08 -10.31 -16.84
C ARG A 159 0.67 -10.87 -16.74
N GLU A 160 0.57 -12.15 -16.40
CA GLU A 160 -0.71 -12.84 -16.20
C GLU A 160 -1.55 -12.26 -15.05
N ALA A 161 -0.96 -11.37 -14.22
CA ALA A 161 -1.70 -10.64 -13.20
C ALA A 161 -2.86 -9.82 -13.76
N GLU A 162 -2.81 -9.40 -15.04
CA GLU A 162 -3.93 -8.74 -15.73
C GLU A 162 -5.17 -9.64 -15.86
N ASN A 163 -4.96 -10.96 -15.94
CA ASN A 163 -6.00 -11.97 -16.10
C ASN A 163 -6.50 -12.55 -14.76
N PHE A 164 -5.98 -12.06 -13.63
CA PHE A 164 -6.39 -12.56 -12.32
C PHE A 164 -7.81 -12.10 -11.97
N THR A 165 -8.54 -12.94 -11.26
CA THR A 165 -9.90 -12.64 -10.81
C THR A 165 -9.92 -12.25 -9.34
N LEU A 166 -10.67 -11.21 -9.04
CA LEU A 166 -10.81 -10.66 -7.70
C LEU A 166 -12.27 -10.75 -7.25
N PHE A 167 -12.51 -11.40 -6.12
CA PHE A 167 -13.81 -11.42 -5.47
C PHE A 167 -13.77 -10.57 -4.20
N ILE A 168 -14.51 -9.47 -4.21
CA ILE A 168 -14.66 -8.58 -3.05
C ILE A 168 -16.02 -8.85 -2.41
N LYS A 169 -16.01 -9.33 -1.17
CA LYS A 169 -17.20 -9.49 -0.35
C LYS A 169 -17.24 -8.41 0.72
N ASN A 170 -18.21 -7.51 0.59
CA ASN A 170 -18.51 -6.50 1.60
C ASN A 170 -19.75 -6.91 2.41
N SER A 171 -19.59 -7.04 3.73
CA SER A 171 -20.68 -7.31 4.67
C SER A 171 -20.97 -6.05 5.48
N ILE A 172 -22.18 -5.53 5.35
CA ILE A 172 -22.63 -4.35 6.09
C ILE A 172 -23.66 -4.73 7.14
N SER A 173 -23.57 -4.12 8.31
CA SER A 173 -24.52 -4.30 9.40
C SER A 173 -24.88 -2.95 10.03
N PHE A 174 -26.17 -2.78 10.33
CA PHE A 174 -26.72 -1.65 11.06
C PHE A 174 -27.18 -2.19 12.43
N PRO A 175 -26.37 -2.07 13.49
CA PRO A 175 -26.63 -2.73 14.78
C PRO A 175 -27.71 -2.06 15.64
N ARG A 176 -28.32 -0.96 15.16
CA ARG A 176 -29.40 -0.25 15.86
C ARG A 176 -30.76 -0.68 15.32
#